data_AF-A0A959SGZ4-F1
#
_entry.id   AF-A0A959SGZ4-F1
#
_cell.length_a   1.000
_cell.length_b   1.000
_cell.length_c   1.000
_cell.angle_alpha   90.00
_cell.angle_beta   90.00
_cell.angle_gamma   90.00
#
_symmetry.space_group_name_H-M   'P 1'
#
loop_
_entity.id
_entity.type
_entity.pdbx_description
1 polymer ?
#
loop_
_entity_poly.entity_id
_entity_poly.type
_entity_poly.pdbx_seq_one_letter_code
_entity_poly.pdbx_strand_id
1 'polypeptide(L)' 'MKTRIALSLLLVGTAMITIGGIFKLLHWPTANIQLLFGTVVQASALLVLAVKVARTHALRTLLDE' A
#
# COMPACT_ATOMS: atom_id res chain seq x y z
N MET A 1 -11.11 1.23 -10.05
CA MET A 1 -9.66 1.02 -10.22
C MET A 1 -9.39 -0.42 -10.69
N LYS A 2 -8.65 -0.61 -11.79
CA LYS A 2 -8.25 -1.96 -12.23
C LYS A 2 -7.29 -2.56 -11.20
N THR A 3 -7.39 -3.87 -10.90
CA THR A 3 -6.53 -4.52 -9.88
C THR A 3 -5.05 -4.31 -10.17
N ARG A 4 -4.67 -4.33 -11.46
CA ARG A 4 -3.30 -4.06 -11.92
C ARG A 4 -2.78 -2.71 -11.45
N ILE A 5 -3.60 -1.66 -11.51
CA ILE A 5 -3.23 -0.30 -11.09
C ILE A 5 -3.05 -0.25 -9.57
N ALA A 6 -3.93 -0.93 -8.82
CA ALA A 6 -3.82 -1.01 -7.36
C ALA A 6 -2.55 -1.76 -6.93
N LEU A 7 -2.19 -2.82 -7.65
CA LEU A 7 -0.96 -3.57 -7.43
C LEU A 7 0.29 -2.73 -7.77
N SER A 8 0.26 -1.99 -8.88
CA SER A 8 1.35 -1.07 -9.23
C SER A 8 1.54 0.00 -8.16
N LEU A 9 0.47 0.61 -7.65
CA LEU A 9 0.55 1.61 -6.58
C LEU A 9 1.04 1.01 -5.25
N LEU A 10 0.69 -0.23 -4.95
CA LEU A 10 1.23 -0.95 -3.79
C LEU A 10 2.77 -1.09 -3.89
N LEU A 11 3.27 -1.51 -5.06
CA LEU A 11 4.71 -1.68 -5.28
C LEU A 11 5.45 -0.35 -5.21
N VAL A 12 4.90 0.70 -5.83
CA VAL A 12 5.46 2.06 -5.79
C VAL A 12 5.46 2.62 -4.36
N GLY A 13 4.35 2.47 -3.63
CA GLY A 13 4.28 2.85 -2.22
C GLY A 13 5.34 2.14 -1.38
N THR A 14 5.55 0.85 -1.64
CA THR A 14 6.51 0.04 -0.87
C THR A 14 7.92 0.53 -1.12
N ALA A 15 8.29 0.76 -2.38
CA ALA A 15 9.59 1.35 -2.73
C ALA A 15 9.78 2.74 -2.07
N MET A 16 8.74 3.58 -2.09
CA MET A 16 8.79 4.92 -1.55
C MET A 16 8.97 4.94 -0.01
N ILE A 17 8.31 4.02 0.70
CA ILE A 17 8.49 3.81 2.15
C ILE A 17 9.90 3.29 2.42
N THR A 18 10.39 2.31 1.66
CA THR A 18 11.74 1.77 1.84
C THR A 18 12.81 2.86 1.69
N ILE A 19 12.72 3.68 0.63
CA ILE A 19 13.63 4.81 0.40
C ILE A 19 13.48 5.86 1.51
N GLY A 20 12.25 6.20 1.89
CA GLY A 20 12.00 7.13 2.99
C GLY A 20 12.56 6.64 4.33
N GLY A 21 12.53 5.33 4.57
CA GLY A 21 13.12 4.68 5.75
C GLY A 21 14.63 4.83 5.76
N ILE A 22 15.29 4.61 4.62
CA ILE A 22 16.73 4.86 4.47
C ILE A 22 17.05 6.33 4.74
N PHE A 23 16.29 7.27 4.17
CA PHE A 23 16.49 8.70 4.43
C PHE A 23 16.28 9.08 5.89
N LYS A 24 15.38 8.40 6.59
CA LYS A 24 15.17 8.61 8.03
C LYS A 24 16.36 8.12 8.86
N LEU A 25 16.96 6.99 8.48
CA LEU A 25 18.21 6.51 9.08
C LEU A 25 19.37 7.48 8.80
N LEU A 26 19.42 8.07 7.61
CA LEU A 26 20.40 9.09 7.21
C LEU A 26 20.10 10.50 7.73
N HIS A 27 19.06 10.69 8.56
CA HIS A 27 18.66 11.98 9.15
C HIS A 27 18.35 13.09 8.13
N TRP A 28 17.96 12.72 6.92
CA TRP A 28 17.62 13.72 5.90
C TRP A 28 16.37 14.53 6.31
N PRO A 29 16.39 15.88 6.17
CA PRO A 29 15.39 16.79 6.74
C PRO A 29 13.97 16.65 6.15
N THR A 30 13.75 15.80 5.14
CA THR A 30 12.45 15.60 4.48
C THR A 30 11.97 14.14 4.56
N ALA A 31 12.70 13.26 5.25
CA ALA A 31 12.39 11.83 5.29
C ALA A 31 10.99 11.52 5.83
N ASN A 32 10.53 12.27 6.83
CA ASN A 32 9.21 12.11 7.42
C ASN A 32 8.08 12.44 6.45
N ILE A 33 8.26 13.46 5.60
CA ILE A 33 7.26 13.86 4.60
C ILE A 33 7.15 12.78 3.53
N GLN A 34 8.29 12.29 3.03
CA GLN A 34 8.31 11.19 2.05
C GLN A 34 7.67 9.91 2.62
N LEU A 35 7.98 9.56 3.88
CA LEU A 35 7.37 8.42 4.55
C LEU A 35 5.85 8.58 4.68
N LEU A 36 5.36 9.76 5.08
CA LEU A 36 3.93 10.02 5.18
C LEU A 36 3.21 9.78 3.85
N PHE A 37 3.73 10.36 2.76
CA PHE A 37 3.16 10.16 1.43
C PHE A 37 3.20 8.69 1.00
N GLY A 38 4.33 8.01 1.21
CA GLY A 38 4.46 6.58 0.91
C GLY A 38 3.44 5.74 1.66
N THR A 39 3.27 5.99 2.96
CA THR A 39 2.30 5.29 3.81
C THR A 39 0.85 5.55 3.39
N VAL A 40 0.48 6.77 3.01
CA VAL A 40 -0.88 7.09 2.53
C VAL A 40 -1.17 6.37 1.22
N VAL A 41 -0.22 6.37 0.27
CA VAL A 41 -0.34 5.64 -0.99
C VAL A 41 -0.46 4.13 -0.75
N GLN A 42 0.35 3.58 0.15
CA GLN A 42 0.30 2.17 0.55
C GLN A 42 -1.05 1.78 1.16
N ALA A 43 -1.52 2.55 2.14
CA ALA A 43 -2.75 2.29 2.87
C ALA A 43 -3.97 2.36 1.94
N SER A 44 -4.02 3.36 1.06
CA SER A 44 -5.11 3.49 0.08
C SER A 44 -5.11 2.34 -0.94
N ALA A 45 -3.94 1.92 -1.45
CA ALA A 45 -3.83 0.77 -2.35
C ALA A 45 -4.29 -0.53 -1.68
N LEU A 46 -3.85 -0.77 -0.44
CA LEU A 46 -4.27 -1.93 0.36
C LEU A 46 -5.78 -1.92 0.62
N LEU A 47 -6.34 -0.77 1.00
CA LEU A 47 -7.78 -0.65 1.28
C LEU A 47 -8.61 -0.95 0.02
N VAL A 48 -8.22 -0.43 -1.14
CA VAL A 48 -8.91 -0.72 -2.41
C VAL A 48 -8.83 -2.21 -2.76
N LEU A 49 -7.68 -2.86 -2.55
CA LEU A 49 -7.53 -4.30 -2.78
C LEU A 49 -8.37 -5.11 -1.79
N ALA A 50 -8.34 -4.77 -0.50
CA ALA A 50 -9.11 -5.43 0.54
C ALA A 50 -10.61 -5.37 0.26
N VAL A 51 -11.14 -4.19 -0.09
CA VAL A 51 -12.56 -4.03 -0.48
C VAL A 51 -12.90 -4.87 -1.70
N LYS A 52 -11.99 -4.95 -2.67
CA LYS A 52 -12.22 -5.75 -3.89
C LYS A 52 -12.24 -7.25 -3.60
N VAL A 53 -11.33 -7.73 -2.74
CA VAL A 53 -11.29 -9.12 -2.28
C VAL A 53 -12.52 -9.45 -1.45
N ALA A 54 -12.92 -8.58 -0.50
CA ALA A 54 -14.11 -8.77 0.32
C ALA A 54 -15.42 -8.85 -0.49
N ARG A 55 -15.46 -8.20 -1.65
CA ARG A 55 -16.59 -8.27 -2.59
C ARG A 55 -16.56 -9.51 -3.49
N THR A 56 -15.49 -10.29 -3.48
CA THR A 56 -15.37 -11.49 -4.32
C THR A 56 -16.00 -12.67 -3.59
N HIS A 57 -16.96 -13.36 -4.22
CA HIS A 57 -17.69 -14.50 -3.64
C HIS A 57 -16.76 -15.61 -3.13
N ALA A 58 -15.58 -15.76 -3.75
CA ALA A 58 -14.55 -16.70 -3.33
C ALA A 58 -14.10 -16.52 -1.86
N LEU A 59 -14.13 -15.30 -1.33
CA LEU A 59 -13.78 -15.07 0.09
C LEU A 59 -14.88 -15.56 1.03
N ARG A 60 -16.14 -15.42 0.63
CA ARG A 60 -17.28 -15.87 1.45
C ARG A 60 -17.27 -17.38 1.59
N THR A 61 -17.06 -18.09 0.49
CA THR A 61 -16.91 -19.55 0.50
C THR A 61 -15.73 -20.05 1.34
N LEU A 62 -14.65 -19.27 1.52
CA LEU A 62 -13.51 -19.65 2.37
C LEU A 62 -13.70 -19.34 3.86
N LEU A 63 -14.64 -18.45 4.20
CA LEU A 63 -14.98 -18.10 5.57
C LEU A 63 -16.14 -18.92 6.10
N ASP A 64 -16.98 -19.42 5.20
CA ASP A 64 -18.15 -20.24 5.50
C ASP A 64 -17.82 -21.77 5.53
N GLU A 65 -16.59 -22.16 5.17
CA GLU A 65 -16.01 -23.52 5.37
C GLU A 65 -15.24 -23.61 6.69
#